data_AF-A0A3M5EWY0-F1
#
_entry.id   AF-A0A3M5EWY0-F1
#
_cell.length_a   1.000
_cell.length_b   1.000
_cell.length_c   1.000
_cell.angle_alpha   90.00
_cell.angle_beta   90.00
_cell.angle_gamma   90.00
#
_symmetry.space_group_name_H-M   'P 1'
#
loop_
_entity.id
_entity.type
_entity.pdbx_description
1 polymer ?
#
loop_
_entity_poly.entity_id
_entity_poly.type
_entity_poly.pdbx_seq_one_letter_code
_entity_poly.pdbx_strand_id
1 'polypeptide(L)' 'MKQSSPTYLKHHFLIAMPHMADPNFAQTVTYLVEHNEQGAMGLVINRPSGLNLAEVLEQLKPDALPPA' A
#
# COMPACT_ATOMS: atom_id res chain seq x y z
N MET A 1 -33.12 10.97 -11.95
CA MET A 1 -32.42 10.98 -10.65
C MET A 1 -31.08 10.30 -10.87
N LYS A 2 -29.95 11.03 -10.87
CA LYS A 2 -28.63 10.41 -11.04
C LYS A 2 -28.34 9.65 -9.75
N GLN A 3 -28.41 8.32 -9.79
CA GLN A 3 -27.96 7.47 -8.68
C GLN A 3 -26.44 7.62 -8.61
N SER A 4 -25.97 8.44 -7.68
CA SER A 4 -24.55 8.60 -7.38
C SER A 4 -24.11 7.38 -6.56
N SER A 5 -23.82 6.27 -7.23
CA SER A 5 -23.12 5.16 -6.58
C SER A 5 -21.78 5.68 -6.05
N PRO A 6 -21.39 5.40 -4.79
CA PRO A 6 -20.08 5.80 -4.30
C PRO A 6 -19.02 5.18 -5.21
N THR A 7 -18.22 6.04 -5.84
CA THR A 7 -17.14 5.59 -6.73
C THR A 7 -15.99 5.10 -5.84
N TYR A 8 -15.97 3.80 -5.57
CA TYR A 8 -14.84 3.17 -4.89
C TYR A 8 -13.66 2.98 -5.84
N LEU A 9 -12.45 3.12 -5.28
CA LEU A 9 -11.19 3.11 -6.03
C LEU A 9 -10.39 1.83 -5.77
N LYS A 10 -11.03 0.77 -5.28
CA LYS A 10 -10.37 -0.53 -5.10
C LYS A 10 -9.77 -0.99 -6.43
N HIS A 11 -8.60 -1.60 -6.39
CA HIS A 11 -7.86 -2.08 -7.55
C HIS A 11 -7.39 -1.01 -8.54
N HIS A 12 -7.40 0.27 -8.16
CA HIS A 12 -6.86 1.36 -8.97
C HIS A 12 -5.45 1.77 -8.52
N PHE A 13 -4.73 2.44 -9.42
CA PHE A 13 -3.49 3.11 -9.12
C PHE A 13 -3.74 4.60 -8.88
N LEU A 14 -3.19 5.12 -7.78
CA LEU A 14 -3.04 6.55 -7.56
C LEU A 14 -1.66 6.98 -8.06
N ILE A 15 -1.65 7.95 -8.95
CA ILE A 15 -0.41 8.54 -9.47
C ILE A 15 -0.22 9.88 -8.77
N ALA A 16 0.89 10.03 -8.05
CA ALA A 16 1.22 11.30 -7.43
C ALA A 16 1.48 12.37 -8.48
N MET A 17 0.74 13.47 -8.41
CA MET A 17 0.94 14.61 -9.31
C MET A 17 2.30 15.27 -9.03
N PRO A 18 2.93 15.94 -10.02
CA PRO A 18 4.24 16.57 -9.84
C PRO A 18 4.33 17.58 -8.70
N HIS A 19 3.19 18.18 -8.31
CA HIS A 19 3.07 19.16 -7.23
C HIS A 19 2.74 18.53 -5.86
N MET A 20 2.88 17.20 -5.70
CA MET A 20 2.64 16.51 -4.44
C MET A 20 3.62 17.05 -3.37
N ALA A 21 3.07 17.77 -2.38
CA ALA A 21 3.87 18.41 -1.34
C ALA A 21 4.44 17.42 -0.31
N ASP A 22 3.78 16.28 -0.11
CA ASP A 22 4.24 15.26 0.83
C ASP A 22 5.38 14.44 0.20
N PRO A 23 6.63 14.52 0.73
CA PRO A 23 7.77 13.76 0.21
C PRO A 23 7.58 12.23 0.30
N ASN A 24 6.71 11.76 1.20
CA ASN A 24 6.43 10.32 1.32
C ASN A 24 5.73 9.78 0.07
N PHE A 25 4.89 10.61 -0.58
CA PHE A 25 4.11 10.23 -1.77
C PHE A 25 4.59 10.91 -3.05
N ALA A 26 5.48 11.90 -2.97
CA ALA A 26 6.05 12.54 -4.15
C ALA A 26 6.65 11.50 -5.11
N GLN A 27 6.24 11.58 -6.38
CA GLN A 27 6.65 10.67 -7.46
C GLN A 27 6.35 9.18 -7.20
N THR A 28 5.34 8.87 -6.38
CA THR A 28 4.91 7.49 -6.12
C THR A 28 3.73 7.04 -6.97
N VAL A 29 3.64 5.73 -7.16
CA VAL A 29 2.47 5.02 -7.66
C VAL A 29 1.96 4.12 -6.54
N THR A 30 0.73 4.36 -6.10
CA THR A 30 0.11 3.62 -5.00
C THR A 30 -1.02 2.75 -5.53
N TYR A 31 -0.93 1.44 -5.31
CA TYR A 31 -2.02 0.50 -5.57
C TYR A 31 -3.00 0.48 -4.42
N LEU A 32 -4.30 0.61 -4.72
CA LEU A 32 -5.33 0.75 -3.71
C LEU A 32 -6.02 -0.60 -3.45
N VAL A 33 -5.78 -1.17 -2.27
CA VAL A 33 -6.26 -2.50 -1.88
C VAL A 33 -7.68 -2.42 -1.36
N GLU A 34 -7.96 -1.44 -0.50
CA GLU A 34 -9.27 -1.22 0.08
C GLU A 34 -9.65 0.25 0.02
N HIS A 35 -10.89 0.54 -0.40
CA HIS A 35 -11.53 1.85 -0.32
C HIS A 35 -12.98 1.62 0.11
N ASN A 36 -13.37 2.15 1.25
CA ASN A 36 -14.73 2.12 1.78
C ASN A 36 -15.04 3.46 2.47
N GLU A 37 -16.23 3.58 3.08
CA GLU A 37 -16.65 4.81 3.77
C GLU A 37 -15.80 5.14 5.02
N GLN A 38 -15.04 4.17 5.54
CA GLN A 38 -14.16 4.35 6.70
C GLN A 38 -12.76 4.83 6.30
N GLY A 39 -12.38 4.68 5.03
CA GLY A 39 -11.10 5.15 4.50
C GLY A 39 -10.56 4.32 3.35
N ALA A 40 -9.26 4.47 3.10
CA ALA A 40 -8.54 3.77 2.05
C ALA A 40 -7.19 3.21 2.53
N MET A 41 -6.86 2.00 2.09
CA MET A 41 -5.57 1.34 2.31
C MET A 41 -4.93 1.04 0.95
N GLY A 42 -3.64 1.35 0.81
CA GLY A 42 -2.88 1.09 -0.41
C GLY A 42 -1.41 0.82 -0.15
N LEU A 43 -0.72 0.35 -1.20
CA LEU A 43 0.69 -0.03 -1.20
C LEU A 43 1.44 0.77 -2.26
N VAL A 44 2.57 1.37 -1.89
CA VAL A 44 3.46 2.02 -2.86
C VAL A 44 4.25 0.94 -3.60
N ILE A 45 4.12 0.90 -4.93
CA ILE A 45 4.70 -0.18 -5.75
C ILE A 45 5.99 0.21 -6.47
N ASN A 46 6.31 1.50 -6.56
CA ASN A 46 7.45 2.01 -7.33
C ASN A 46 8.61 2.52 -6.45
N ARG A 47 8.62 2.20 -5.16
CA ARG A 47 9.69 2.55 -4.22
C ARG A 47 10.24 1.26 -3.58
N PRO A 48 11.27 0.63 -4.17
CA PRO A 48 11.85 -0.58 -3.61
C PRO A 48 12.48 -0.28 -2.24
N SER A 49 12.31 -1.20 -1.30
CA SER A 49 13.05 -1.15 -0.04
C SER A 49 14.51 -1.50 -0.26
N GLY A 50 15.41 -0.95 0.56
CA GLY A 50 16.81 -1.38 0.60
C GLY A 50 17.03 -2.73 1.30
N LEU A 51 15.98 -3.30 1.89
CA LEU A 51 16.00 -4.60 2.56
C LEU A 51 15.76 -5.73 1.56
N ASN A 52 16.47 -6.83 1.76
CA ASN A 52 16.19 -8.05 1.01
C ASN A 52 15.14 -8.92 1.73
N LEU A 53 14.42 -9.74 0.98
CA LEU A 53 13.35 -10.58 1.54
C LEU A 53 13.89 -11.58 2.57
N ALA A 54 15.12 -12.09 2.39
CA ALA A 54 15.71 -13.03 3.33
C ALA A 54 15.96 -12.38 4.69
N GLU A 55 16.50 -11.16 4.74
CA GLU A 55 16.73 -10.37 5.96
C GLU A 55 15.42 -10.15 6.73
N VAL A 56 14.35 -9.80 6.01
CA VAL A 56 13.02 -9.64 6.62
C VAL A 56 12.52 -10.96 7.18
N LEU A 57 12.67 -12.06 6.44
CA LEU A 57 12.25 -13.39 6.90
C LEU A 57 13.06 -13.87 8.10
N GLU A 58 14.37 -13.62 8.14
CA GLU A 58 15.22 -13.92 9.31
C GLU A 58 14.74 -13.18 10.56
N GLN A 59 14.37 -11.90 10.44
CA GLN A 59 13.82 -11.12 11.56
C GLN A 59 12.45 -11.62 12.04
N LEU A 60 11.66 -12.24 11.16
CA LEU A 60 10.35 -12.79 11.47
C LEU A 60 10.39 -14.23 12.02
N LYS A 61 11.56 -14.88 12.01
CA LYS A 61 11.67 -16.25 12.51
C LYS A 61 11.28 -16.30 13.99
N PRO A 62 10.31 -17.14 14.37
CA PRO A 62 9.99 -17.33 15.78
C PRO A 62 11.17 -18.00 16.50
N ASP A 63 11.51 -17.51 17.69
CA ASP A 63 12.62 -18.03 18.52
C ASP A 63 12.47 -19.52 18.89
N ALA A 64 11.24 -20.05 18.84
CA ALA A 64 10.94 -21.45 19.08
C ALA A 64 10.00 -21.99 18.00
N LEU A 65 10.34 -23.17 17.47
CA LEU A 65 9.40 -23.95 16.67
C LEU A 65 8.23 -24.35 17.60
N PRO A 66 6.96 -24.18 17.20
CA PRO A 66 5.84 -24.64 18.01
C PRO A 66 6.00 -26.13 18.34
N PRO A 67 5.74 -26.57 19.58
CA PRO A 67 5.83 -27.98 19.95
C PRO A 67 4.86 -28.79 19.08
N ALA A 68 5.36 -29.93 18.59
CA ALA A 68 4.64 -30.87 17.73
C ALA A 68 3.41 -31.48 18.40
#